data_AF-A0A174NAR1-F1
#
_entry.id   AF-A0A174NAR1-F1
#
_cell.length_a   1.000
_cell.length_b   1.000
_cell.length_c   1.000
_cell.angle_alpha   90.00
_cell.angle_beta   90.00
_cell.angle_gamma   90.00
#
_symmetry.space_group_name_H-M   'P 1'
#
loop_
_entity.id
_entity.type
_entity.pdbx_description
1 polymer ?
#
loop_
_entity_poly.entity_id
_entity_poly.type
_entity_poly.pdbx_seq_one_letter_code
_entity_poly.pdbx_strand_id
1 'polypeptide(L)'
;MALVGPRPLLPKYLPLYSEEQFRRHEVRPGITGWAQVSGRNDISWRRKFELVWYVDHISFWLDVKIILLTIKKVFVREGINKEGNATTEAFNGHN
;
A
#
# COMPACT_ATOMS: atom_id res chain seq x y z
N MET A 1 11.57 10.08 4.52
CA MET A 1 10.99 8.74 4.31
C MET A 1 10.94 8.00 5.65
N ALA A 2 9.93 7.16 5.84
CA ALA A 2 9.78 6.31 7.03
C ALA A 2 10.07 4.84 6.68
N LEU A 3 10.20 3.99 7.71
CA LEU A 3 10.32 2.54 7.50
C LEU A 3 8.96 1.93 7.12
N VAL A 4 7.92 2.30 7.86
CA VAL A 4 6.53 1.88 7.65
C VAL A 4 5.71 3.09 7.19
N GLY A 5 4.90 2.90 6.14
CA GLY A 5 4.03 3.94 5.61
C GLY A 5 3.48 3.60 4.22
N PRO A 6 2.57 4.44 3.68
CA PRO A 6 2.02 4.24 2.34
C PRO A 6 3.11 4.32 1.28
N ARG A 7 3.05 3.44 0.27
CA ARG A 7 3.98 3.46 -0.85
C ARG A 7 3.76 4.73 -1.68
N PRO A 8 4.81 5.47 -2.09
CA PRO A 8 4.64 6.61 -2.98
C PRO A 8 4.12 6.14 -4.34
N LEU A 9 3.17 6.87 -4.90
CA LEU A 9 2.63 6.62 -6.22
C LEU A 9 3.04 7.73 -7.19
N LEU A 10 2.80 7.48 -8.48
CA LEU A 10 3.15 8.44 -9.53
C LEU A 10 2.35 9.74 -9.35
N PRO A 11 2.98 10.92 -9.48
CA PRO A 11 2.29 12.21 -9.38
C PRO A 11 1.08 12.35 -10.32
N LYS A 12 1.08 11.65 -11.46
CA LYS A 12 -0.04 11.62 -12.42
C LYS A 12 -1.39 11.17 -11.82
N TYR A 13 -1.37 10.53 -10.64
CA TYR A 13 -2.58 10.08 -9.96
C TYR A 13 -3.15 11.11 -8.98
N LEU A 14 -2.41 12.17 -8.65
CA LEU A 14 -2.87 13.26 -7.79
C LEU A 14 -4.25 13.82 -8.20
N PRO A 15 -4.53 14.13 -9.48
CA PRO A 15 -5.84 14.65 -9.88
C PRO A 15 -6.97 13.60 -9.84
N LEU A 16 -6.64 12.32 -9.68
CA LEU A 16 -7.61 11.22 -9.65
C LEU A 16 -8.00 10.83 -8.21
N TYR A 17 -7.38 11.43 -7.19
CA TYR A 17 -7.64 11.08 -5.81
C TYR A 17 -8.92 11.73 -5.29
N SER A 18 -9.72 10.95 -4.58
CA SER A 18 -10.74 11.49 -3.67
C SER A 18 -10.10 12.09 -2.41
N GLU A 19 -10.85 12.86 -1.63
CA GLU A 19 -10.38 13.44 -0.37
C GLU A 19 -9.81 12.36 0.58
N GLU A 20 -10.49 11.22 0.71
CA GLU A 20 -10.05 10.09 1.51
C GLU A 20 -8.73 9.50 1.01
N GLN A 21 -8.56 9.37 -0.32
CA GLN A 21 -7.33 8.83 -0.91
C GLN A 21 -6.16 9.79 -0.73
N PHE A 22 -6.43 11.10 -0.64
CA PHE A 22 -5.42 12.12 -0.42
C PHE A 22 -4.79 12.03 0.98
N ARG A 23 -5.54 11.51 1.97
CA ARG A 23 -5.08 11.32 3.36
C ARG A 23 -3.84 10.46 3.49
N ARG A 24 -3.53 9.62 2.49
CA ARG A 24 -2.25 8.88 2.42
C ARG A 24 -1.01 9.76 2.53
N HIS A 25 -1.11 11.04 2.18
CA HIS A 25 -0.01 12.01 2.21
C HIS A 25 0.14 12.71 3.56
N GLU A 26 -0.80 12.50 4.50
CA GLU A 26 -0.70 13.00 5.89
C GLU A 26 0.50 12.38 6.63
N VAL A 27 0.98 11.22 6.16
CA VAL A 27 2.06 10.46 6.77
C VAL A 27 3.22 10.29 5.80
N ARG A 28 4.43 10.13 6.35
CA ARG A 28 5.63 9.96 5.52
C ARG A 28 5.56 8.64 4.76
N PRO A 29 5.92 8.63 3.46
CA PRO A 29 5.94 7.39 2.69
C PRO A 29 6.97 6.40 3.25
N GLY A 30 6.62 5.12 3.19
CA GLY A 30 7.36 4.01 3.77
C GLY A 30 8.04 3.09 2.76
N ILE A 31 9.07 2.37 3.20
CA ILE A 31 9.66 1.25 2.43
C ILE A 31 8.68 0.07 2.40
N THR A 32 8.10 -0.25 3.55
CA THR A 32 6.99 -1.19 3.71
C THR A 32 5.74 -0.48 4.26
N GLY A 33 4.59 -1.15 4.26
CA GLY A 33 3.33 -0.55 4.69
C GLY A 33 2.19 -1.54 4.70
N TRP A 34 1.06 -1.11 5.29
CA TRP A 34 -0.13 -1.94 5.45
C TRP A 34 -0.64 -2.52 4.12
N ALA A 35 -0.68 -1.71 3.06
CA ALA A 35 -1.05 -2.18 1.72
C ALA A 35 -0.08 -3.23 1.14
N GLN A 36 1.21 -3.11 1.43
CA GLN A 36 2.23 -4.05 0.95
C GLN A 36 2.14 -5.40 1.66
N VAL A 37 1.82 -5.43 2.95
CA VAL A 37 1.66 -6.70 3.69
C VAL A 37 0.31 -7.36 3.42
N SER A 38 -0.75 -6.60 3.12
CA SER A 38 -2.09 -7.16 2.91
C SER A 38 -2.30 -7.81 1.53
N GLY A 39 -1.54 -7.44 0.50
CA GLY A 39 -1.75 -8.04 -0.83
C GLY A 39 -0.79 -7.66 -1.96
N ARG A 40 0.15 -6.72 -1.73
CA ARG A 40 1.13 -6.27 -2.75
C ARG A 40 0.45 -5.86 -4.08
N ASN A 41 0.71 -6.63 -5.13
CA ASN A 41 0.24 -6.38 -6.50
C ASN A 41 -1.11 -7.06 -6.80
N ASP A 42 -1.56 -7.95 -5.91
CA ASP A 42 -2.72 -8.78 -6.17
C ASP A 42 -4.04 -8.07 -5.85
N ILE A 43 -3.99 -7.11 -4.92
CA ILE A 43 -5.15 -6.33 -4.49
C ILE A 43 -5.52 -5.23 -5.48
N SER A 44 -6.83 -5.01 -5.66
CA SER A 44 -7.39 -3.91 -6.45
C SER A 44 -7.02 -2.55 -5.88
N TRP A 45 -7.14 -1.51 -6.71
CA TRP A 45 -6.88 -0.13 -6.30
C TRP A 45 -7.83 0.31 -5.20
N ARG A 46 -9.13 0.01 -5.31
CA ARG A 46 -10.10 0.19 -4.22
C ARG A 46 -9.61 -0.40 -2.89
N ARG A 47 -9.14 -1.64 -2.88
CA ARG A 47 -8.61 -2.27 -1.66
C ARG A 47 -7.33 -1.61 -1.17
N LYS A 48 -6.46 -1.12 -2.05
CA LYS A 48 -5.27 -0.33 -1.66
C LYS A 48 -5.65 0.98 -0.96
N PHE A 49 -6.76 1.60 -1.37
CA PHE A 49 -7.25 2.83 -0.75
C PHE A 49 -7.99 2.59 0.56
N GLU A 50 -8.73 1.50 0.71
CA GLU A 50 -9.26 1.08 2.03
C GLU A 50 -8.13 0.87 3.05
N LEU A 51 -6.93 0.53 2.59
CA LEU A 51 -5.75 0.36 3.44
C LEU A 51 -5.08 1.70 3.81
N VAL A 52 -5.61 2.84 3.36
CA VAL A 52 -5.32 4.19 3.92
C VAL A 52 -5.76 4.27 5.39
N TRP A 53 -6.60 3.35 5.85
CA TRP A 53 -6.89 3.08 7.27
C TRP A 53 -5.65 3.11 8.19
N TYR A 54 -4.48 2.71 7.67
CA TYR A 54 -3.22 2.80 8.42
C TYR A 54 -2.96 4.20 8.97
N VAL A 55 -3.29 5.26 8.22
CA VAL A 55 -3.09 6.66 8.61
C VAL A 55 -3.82 6.99 9.91
N ASP A 56 -5.02 6.46 10.08
CA ASP A 56 -5.86 6.69 11.26
C ASP A 56 -5.47 5.82 12.46
N HIS A 57 -4.76 4.70 12.23
CA HIS A 57 -4.51 3.66 13.23
C HIS A 57 -3.02 3.45 13.50
N ILE A 58 -2.19 4.44 13.20
CA ILE A 58 -0.75 4.38 13.43
C ILE A 58 -0.49 4.13 14.91
N SER A 59 0.19 3.02 15.19
CA SER A 59 0.65 2.66 16.53
C SER A 59 1.93 1.86 16.42
N PHE A 60 2.76 1.95 17.46
CA PHE A 60 4.02 1.22 17.53
C PHE A 60 3.84 -0.30 17.31
N TRP A 61 2.81 -0.88 17.90
CA TRP A 61 2.49 -2.31 17.75
C TRP A 61 2.06 -2.67 16.33
N LEU A 62 1.32 -1.79 15.66
CA LEU A 62 0.93 -1.99 14.26
C LEU A 62 2.16 -1.97 13.34
N ASP A 63 3.10 -1.06 13.57
CA ASP A 63 4.33 -0.96 12.79
C ASP A 63 5.21 -2.21 12.96
N VAL A 64 5.38 -2.69 14.20
CA VAL A 64 6.09 -3.95 14.47
C VAL A 64 5.41 -5.12 13.75
N LYS A 65 4.08 -5.21 13.80
CA LYS A 65 3.32 -6.23 13.08
C LYS A 65 3.55 -6.15 11.57
N ILE A 66 3.57 -4.96 10.98
CA ILE A 66 3.84 -4.76 9.55
C ILE A 66 5.24 -5.24 9.20
N ILE A 67 6.24 -4.93 10.03
CA ILE A 67 7.63 -5.37 9.81
C ILE A 67 7.70 -6.90 9.84
N LEU A 68 7.10 -7.56 10.83
CA LEU A 68 7.09 -9.02 10.92
C LEU A 68 6.38 -9.69 9.73
N LEU A 69 5.23 -9.16 9.32
CA LEU A 69 4.52 -9.63 8.13
C LEU A 69 5.34 -9.42 6.85
N THR A 70 6.07 -8.31 6.78
CA THR A 70 6.99 -8.02 5.66
C THR A 70 8.08 -9.08 5.58
N ILE A 71 8.73 -9.38 6.72
CA ILE A 71 9.76 -10.42 6.81
C ILE A 71 9.19 -11.75 6.35
N LYS A 72 8.04 -12.17 6.89
CA LYS A 72 7.36 -13.41 6.47
C LYS A 72 7.13 -13.45 4.96
N LYS A 73 6.61 -12.38 4.35
CA LYS A 73 6.37 -12.33 2.90
C LYS A 73 7.62 -12.34 2.04
N VAL A 74 8.76 -11.85 2.55
CA VAL A 74 10.05 -11.93 1.85
C VAL A 74 10.54 -13.38 1.83
N PHE A 75 10.42 -14.10 2.94
CA PHE A 75 10.81 -15.51 3.01
C PHE A 75 9.88 -16.46 2.24
N VAL A 76 8.57 -16.22 2.27
CA VAL A 76 7.57 -17.13 1.68
C VAL A 76 7.35 -16.89 0.18
N ARG A 77 7.93 -15.82 -0.41
CA ARG A 77 7.77 -15.45 -1.84
C ARG A 77 6.31 -15.39 -2.33
N GLU A 78 5.36 -15.17 -1.43
CA GLU A 78 3.92 -15.08 -1.76
C GLU A 78 3.55 -13.74 -2.42
N GLY A 79 2.68 -13.81 -3.44
CA GLY A 79 2.06 -12.63 -4.07
C GLY A 79 2.97 -11.79 -4.97
N ILE A 80 4.01 -12.40 -5.57
CA ILE A 80 4.95 -11.71 -6.47
C ILE A 80 4.40 -11.61 -7.90
N ASN A 81 3.62 -12.60 -8.37
CA ASN A 81 3.05 -12.63 -9.70
C ASN A 81 1.52 -12.72 -9.63
N LYS A 82 0.83 -11.79 -10.31
CA LYS A 82 -0.52 -12.03 -10.82
C LYS A 82 -0.36 -12.92 -12.05
N GLU A 83 -1.06 -14.05 -12.10
CA GLU A 83 -1.10 -14.88 -13.32
C GLU A 83 -1.56 -14.00 -14.49
N GLY A 84 -0.70 -13.85 -15.51
CA GLY A 84 -1.05 -13.21 -16.78
C GLY A 84 -0.75 -11.72 -16.94
N ASN A 85 -0.32 -10.97 -15.92
CA ASN A 85 0.06 -9.55 -16.08
C ASN A 85 1.23 -9.13 -15.18
N ALA A 86 2.34 -8.71 -15.79
CA ALA A 86 3.56 -8.28 -15.08
C ALA A 86 3.37 -6.98 -14.26
N THR A 87 2.31 -6.21 -14.56
CA THR A 87 2.03 -4.91 -13.93
C THR A 87 0.54 -4.73 -13.64
N THR A 88 0.19 -4.21 -12.46
CA THR A 88 -1.17 -3.75 -12.17
C THR A 88 -1.56 -2.65 -13.16
N GLU A 89 -2.80 -2.67 -13.66
CA GLU A 89 -3.35 -1.58 -14.50
C GLU A 89 -3.18 -0.21 -13.83
N ALA A 90 -2.95 0.82 -14.64
CA ALA A 90 -2.81 2.18 -14.12
C ALA A 90 -4.11 2.65 -13.46
N PHE A 91 -3.99 3.31 -12.31
CA PHE A 91 -5.13 3.92 -11.63
C PHE A 91 -5.81 4.96 -12.53
N ASN A 92 -7.13 4.84 -12.70
CA ASN A 92 -7.96 5.70 -13.54
C ASN A 92 -9.05 6.47 -12.74
N GLY A 93 -8.98 6.44 -11.41
CA GLY A 93 -9.95 7.08 -10.50
C GLY A 93 -11.05 6.15 -9.98
N HIS A 94 -11.35 5.05 -10.69
CA HIS A 94 -12.53 4.21 -10.42
C HIS A 94 -12.22 2.72 -10.26
N ASN A 95 -11.02 2.28 -10.65
CA ASN A 95 -10.58 0.88 -10.60
C ASN A 95 -10.02 0.43 -9.25
#